data_AF-A0A928W9F1-F1
#
_entry.id   AF-A0A928W9F1-F1
#
_cell.length_a   1.000
_cell.length_b   1.000
_cell.length_c   1.000
_cell.angle_alpha   90.00
_cell.angle_beta   90.00
_cell.angle_gamma   90.00
#
_symmetry.space_group_name_H-M   'P 1'
#
loop_
_entity.id
_entity.type
_entity.pdbx_description
1 polymer ?
#
loop_
_entity_poly.entity_id
_entity_poly.type
_entity_poly.pdbx_seq_one_letter_code
_entity_poly.pdbx_strand_id
1 'polypeptide(L)' 'MPGTKSSGRPGGNPDLEEYQFEQKYDWDEPCTAKMTLRLPPSLYEEVKKLPNWQEKVRIAIASLVKEENLSS' A
#
# COMPACT_ATOMS: atom_id res chain seq x y z
N MET A 1 -53.74 -16.06 2.52
CA MET A 1 -52.46 -16.79 2.73
C MET A 1 -51.40 -15.76 3.09
N PRO A 2 -50.85 -15.76 4.32
CA PRO A 2 -49.80 -14.82 4.71
C PRO A 2 -48.48 -15.20 4.03
N GLY A 3 -48.03 -14.37 3.09
CA GLY A 3 -46.73 -14.51 2.44
C GLY A 3 -45.62 -13.97 3.33
N THR A 4 -44.90 -14.85 4.02
CA THR A 4 -43.63 -14.52 4.68
C THR A 4 -42.56 -14.32 3.61
N LYS A 5 -42.41 -13.10 3.11
CA LYS A 5 -41.18 -12.71 2.40
C LYS A 5 -40.28 -12.04 3.42
N SER A 6 -39.40 -12.84 4.04
CA SER A 6 -38.21 -12.35 4.69
C SER A 6 -37.42 -11.53 3.67
N SER A 7 -37.55 -10.20 3.69
CA SER A 7 -36.74 -9.30 2.88
C SER A 7 -35.34 -9.19 3.49
N GLY A 8 -34.67 -10.32 3.68
CA GLY A 8 -33.22 -10.35 3.79
C GLY A 8 -32.69 -10.19 2.37
N ARG A 9 -31.97 -9.11 2.09
CA ARG A 9 -31.29 -8.92 0.80
C ARG A 9 -30.53 -10.22 0.50
N PRO A 10 -30.71 -10.83 -0.70
CA PRO A 10 -30.00 -12.05 -1.03
C PRO A 10 -28.51 -11.77 -0.85
N GLY A 11 -27.84 -12.66 -0.11
CA GLY A 11 -26.49 -12.46 0.41
C GLY A 11 -25.58 -11.81 -0.64
N GLY A 12 -24.92 -10.72 -0.23
CA GLY A 12 -23.97 -10.01 -1.08
C GLY A 12 -22.92 -10.94 -1.66
N ASN A 13 -22.21 -10.49 -2.70
CA ASN A 13 -21.27 -11.32 -3.42
C ASN A 13 -20.25 -11.96 -2.44
N PRO A 14 -20.20 -13.29 -2.28
CA PRO A 14 -19.29 -13.96 -1.36
C PRO A 14 -17.81 -13.69 -1.70
N ASP A 15 -17.51 -13.33 -2.94
CA ASP A 15 -16.15 -13.00 -3.39
C ASP A 15 -15.64 -11.64 -2.86
N LEU A 16 -16.44 -10.89 -2.11
CA LEU A 16 -16.03 -9.60 -1.54
C LEU A 16 -14.80 -9.72 -0.64
N GLU A 17 -14.62 -10.85 0.05
CA GLU A 17 -13.43 -11.12 0.87
C GLU A 17 -12.18 -11.37 0.03
N GLU A 18 -12.31 -11.93 -1.19
CA GLU A 18 -11.18 -12.18 -2.10
C GLU A 18 -10.72 -10.91 -2.83
N TYR A 19 -11.65 -9.95 -3.05
CA TYR A 19 -11.38 -8.69 -3.74
C TYR A 19 -11.32 -7.48 -2.79
N GLN A 20 -11.26 -7.72 -1.48
CA GLN A 20 -11.11 -6.63 -0.52
C GLN A 20 -9.77 -5.92 -0.74
N PHE A 21 -9.80 -4.60 -0.67
CA PHE A 21 -8.58 -3.80 -0.67
C PHE A 21 -7.84 -4.09 0.63
N GLU A 22 -6.87 -4.99 0.59
CA GLU A 22 -5.95 -5.17 1.69
C GLU A 22 -5.05 -3.94 1.75
N GLN A 23 -5.05 -3.27 2.91
CA GLN A 23 -4.10 -2.20 3.20
C GLN A 23 -2.70 -2.81 3.23
N LYS A 24 -2.04 -2.79 2.07
CA LYS A 24 -0.79 -3.51 1.83
C LYS A 24 0.41 -2.92 2.60
N TYR A 25 0.25 -1.73 3.19
CA TYR A 25 1.32 -0.97 3.83
C TYR A 25 0.82 -0.20 5.06
N ASP A 26 1.64 -0.18 6.12
CA ASP A 26 1.33 0.40 7.44
C ASP A 26 1.47 1.94 7.52
N TRP A 27 1.37 2.65 6.39
CA TRP A 27 1.44 4.11 6.40
C TRP A 27 0.13 4.71 6.90
N ASP A 28 0.21 5.61 7.87
CA ASP A 28 -0.93 6.38 8.39
C ASP A 28 -1.59 7.25 7.29
N GLU A 29 -0.80 7.66 6.28
CA GLU A 29 -1.24 8.49 5.17
C GLU A 29 -1.01 7.81 3.81
N PRO A 30 -1.87 8.08 2.80
CA PRO A 30 -1.70 7.54 1.47
C PRO A 30 -0.48 8.15 0.76
N CYS A 31 0.31 7.32 0.08
CA CYS A 31 1.52 7.74 -0.66
C CYS A 31 1.21 8.51 -1.97
N THR A 32 0.56 9.68 -1.87
CA THR A 32 0.14 10.52 -3.03
C THR A 32 1.22 11.48 -3.51
N ALA A 33 2.19 11.81 -2.65
CA ALA A 33 3.28 12.73 -2.97
C ALA A 33 4.28 12.14 -3.99
N LYS A 34 4.73 12.96 -4.95
CA LYS A 34 5.73 12.56 -5.95
C LYS A 34 7.11 13.11 -5.59
N MET A 35 8.07 12.21 -5.43
CA MET A 35 9.50 12.54 -5.33
C MET A 35 10.23 12.12 -6.60
N THR A 36 11.06 13.01 -7.16
CA THR A 36 11.88 12.71 -8.35
C THR A 36 13.36 12.87 -8.00
N LEU A 37 14.15 11.81 -8.21
CA LEU A 37 15.58 11.78 -7.90
C LEU A 37 16.35 11.24 -9.10
N ARG A 38 17.54 11.81 -9.37
CA ARG A 38 18.45 11.30 -10.41
C ARG A 38 19.40 10.28 -9.78
N LEU A 39 19.42 9.07 -10.33
CA LEU A 39 20.27 7.97 -9.88
C LEU A 39 21.20 7.51 -11.01
N PRO A 40 22.36 6.92 -10.69
CA PRO A 40 23.16 6.19 -11.68
C PRO A 40 22.30 5.12 -12.39
N PRO A 41 22.44 4.92 -13.71
CA PRO A 41 21.61 3.97 -14.46
C PRO A 41 21.70 2.53 -13.92
N SER A 42 22.90 2.08 -13.56
CA SER A 42 23.12 0.73 -13.00
C SER A 42 22.34 0.51 -11.70
N LEU A 43 22.39 1.47 -10.78
CA LEU A 43 21.68 1.41 -9.51
C LEU A 43 20.16 1.41 -9.70
N TYR A 44 19.66 2.24 -10.62
CA TYR A 44 18.22 2.29 -10.90
C TYR A 44 17.70 0.95 -11.46
N GLU A 45 18.46 0.31 -12.33
CA GLU A 45 18.11 -1.02 -12.85
C GLU A 45 18.12 -2.10 -11.77
N GLU A 46 19.10 -2.07 -10.85
CA GLU A 46 19.16 -2.99 -9.73
C GLU A 46 17.98 -2.83 -8.78
N VAL A 47 17.65 -1.58 -8.40
CA VAL A 47 16.51 -1.29 -7.52
C VAL A 47 15.21 -1.79 -8.13
N LYS A 48 15.00 -1.59 -9.43
CA LYS A 48 13.77 -2.03 -10.12
C LYS A 48 13.59 -3.54 -10.20
N LYS A 49 14.67 -4.32 -10.11
CA LYS A 49 14.62 -5.79 -10.09
C LYS A 49 14.13 -6.34 -8.73
N LEU A 50 14.14 -5.51 -7.68
CA LEU A 50 13.71 -5.95 -6.36
C LEU A 50 12.18 -6.07 -6.30
N PRO A 51 11.63 -7.13 -5.67
CA PRO A 51 10.20 -7.20 -5.40
C PRO A 51 9.81 -6.09 -4.42
N ASN A 52 8.67 -5.43 -4.69
CA ASN A 52 8.15 -4.30 -3.91
C ASN A 52 9.20 -3.20 -3.65
N TRP A 53 10.03 -2.88 -4.65
CA TRP A 53 11.12 -1.91 -4.51
C TRP A 53 10.66 -0.53 -4.02
N GLN A 54 9.45 -0.10 -4.41
CA GLN A 54 8.90 1.19 -4.00
C GLN A 54 8.78 1.27 -2.48
N GLU A 55 8.31 0.20 -1.85
CA GLU A 55 8.12 0.16 -0.40
C GLU A 55 9.46 0.12 0.33
N LYS A 56 10.40 -0.69 -0.18
CA LYS A 56 11.77 -0.73 0.37
C LYS A 56 12.44 0.64 0.34
N VAL A 57 12.25 1.38 -0.75
CA VAL A 57 12.77 2.75 -0.88
C VAL A 57 12.06 3.70 0.11
N ARG A 58 10.74 3.60 0.28
CA ARG A 58 10.01 4.41 1.28
C ARG A 58 10.50 4.16 2.70
N ILE A 59 10.69 2.90 3.09
CA ILE A 59 11.22 2.52 4.40
C ILE A 59 12.63 3.09 4.58
N ALA A 60 13.51 2.96 3.58
CA ALA A 60 14.86 3.50 3.65
C ALA A 60 14.88 5.03 3.82
N ILE A 61 14.00 5.74 3.11
CA ILE A 61 13.85 7.20 3.26
C ILE A 61 13.34 7.55 4.66
N ALA A 62 12.33 6.83 5.17
CA ALA A 62 11.77 7.08 6.50
C ALA A 62 12.80 6.83 7.62
N SER A 63 13.60 5.77 7.51
CA SER A 63 14.71 5.53 8.43
C SER A 63 15.71 6.68 8.41
N LEU A 64 16.11 7.16 7.22
CA LEU A 64 17.03 8.28 7.08
C LEU A 64 16.48 9.57 7.71
N VAL A 65 15.20 9.88 7.48
CA VAL A 65 14.55 11.05 8.10
C VAL A 65 14.50 10.92 9.63
N LYS A 66 14.23 9.71 10.13
CA LYS A 66 14.20 9.45 11.57
C LYS A 66 15.58 9.63 12.21
N GLU A 67 16.64 9.18 11.56
CA GLU A 67 18.02 9.32 12.03
C GLU A 67 18.45 10.79 12.13
N GLU A 68 18.18 11.59 11.08
CA GLU A 68 18.52 13.03 11.06
C GLU A 68 17.75 13.82 12.13
N ASN A 69 16.48 13.47 12.37
CA ASN A 69 15.66 14.08 13.42
C ASN A 69 16.07 13.68 14.84
N LEU A 70 16.77 12.54 15.01
CA LEU A 70 17.32 12.11 16.31
C LEU A 70 18.70 12.72 16.58
N SER A 71 19.40 13.15 15.53
CA SER A 71 20.73 13.78 15.62
C SER A 71 20.68 15.31 15.74
N SER A 72 19.50 15.92 15.63
CA SER A 72 19.26 17.37 15.74
C SER A 72 18.62 17.73 17.08
#